data_AF-A0A9P5PJ35-F1
#
_entry.id   AF-A0A9P5PJ35-F1
#
_cell.length_a   1.000
_cell.length_b   1.000
_cell.length_c   1.000
_cell.angle_alpha   90.00
_cell.angle_beta   90.00
_cell.angle_gamma   90.00
#
_symmetry.space_group_name_H-M   'P 1'
#
loop_
_entity.id
_entity.type
_entity.pdbx_description
1 polymer ?
#
loop_
_entity_poly.entity_id
_entity_poly.type
_entity_poly.pdbx_seq_one_letter_code
_entity_poly.pdbx_strand_id
1 'polypeptide(L)'
;MTLPADCKGATKSKLLQGSLDSVVVPVECTKAVIPYTDANFECAAFEWLIATNQPIWALQQEHYHTMIEIASRATDGVKIPSRKLTRQ
;
A
#
# COMPACT_ATOMS: atom_id res chain seq x y z
N MET A 1 23.34 -71.85 10.07
CA MET A 1 21.91 -71.51 10.19
C MET A 1 21.67 -70.23 9.41
N THR A 2 20.93 -70.36 8.31
CA THR A 2 20.46 -69.30 7.42
C THR A 2 19.21 -68.62 7.98
N LEU A 3 18.97 -67.37 7.52
CA LEU A 3 17.70 -66.62 7.32
C LEU A 3 17.78 -65.18 7.89
N PRO A 4 17.06 -64.19 7.33
CA PRO A 4 16.92 -63.83 5.92
C PRO A 4 17.13 -62.30 5.67
N ALA A 5 17.13 -61.91 4.40
CA ALA A 5 17.11 -60.53 3.94
C ALA A 5 15.81 -59.82 4.33
N ASP A 6 15.91 -58.54 4.72
CA ASP A 6 14.75 -57.66 4.90
C ASP A 6 14.92 -56.36 4.10
N CYS A 7 13.96 -56.13 3.21
CA CYS A 7 13.88 -54.99 2.31
C CYS A 7 13.26 -53.80 3.04
N LYS A 8 14.00 -52.71 3.21
CA LYS A 8 13.38 -51.38 3.39
C LYS A 8 14.02 -50.36 2.46
N GLY A 9 13.51 -50.33 1.22
CA GLY A 9 13.62 -49.16 0.37
C GLY A 9 12.86 -48.02 1.04
N ALA A 10 13.61 -47.08 1.61
CA ALA A 10 13.04 -45.81 2.05
C ALA A 10 12.76 -44.96 0.80
N THR A 11 11.58 -45.16 0.20
CA THR A 11 11.03 -44.23 -0.77
C THR A 11 10.76 -42.91 -0.05
N LYS A 12 11.67 -41.95 -0.24
CA LYS A 12 11.45 -40.55 0.13
C LYS A 12 10.30 -40.03 -0.73
N SER A 13 9.07 -40.25 -0.29
CA SER A 13 7.88 -39.65 -0.88
C SER A 13 8.02 -38.14 -0.73
N LYS A 14 8.40 -37.49 -1.82
CA LYS A 14 8.48 -36.03 -1.94
C LYS A 14 7.05 -35.52 -1.79
N LEU A 15 6.66 -35.16 -0.56
CA LEU A 15 5.40 -34.47 -0.32
C LEU A 15 5.44 -33.18 -1.14
N LEU A 16 4.76 -33.19 -2.28
CA LEU A 16 4.51 -32.00 -3.06
C LEU A 16 3.56 -31.17 -2.21
N GLN A 17 4.08 -30.15 -1.54
CA GLN A 17 3.24 -29.11 -0.97
C GLN A 17 2.47 -28.50 -2.14
N GLY A 18 1.15 -28.64 -2.14
CA GLY A 18 0.29 -27.97 -3.11
C GLY A 18 0.44 -26.46 -2.92
N SER A 19 0.72 -25.74 -4.00
CA SER A 19 0.74 -24.28 -3.94
C SER A 19 -0.70 -23.76 -3.81
N LEU A 20 -0.93 -22.85 -2.87
CA LEU A 20 -2.21 -22.18 -2.66
C LEU A 20 -2.44 -21.04 -3.65
N ASP A 21 -1.52 -20.80 -4.59
CA ASP A 21 -1.58 -19.70 -5.58
C ASP A 21 -2.86 -19.73 -6.43
N SER A 22 -3.51 -20.88 -6.59
CA SER A 22 -4.77 -21.00 -7.34
C SER A 22 -5.99 -20.44 -6.62
N VAL A 23 -5.91 -20.24 -5.30
CA VAL A 23 -7.00 -19.71 -4.45
C VAL A 23 -6.70 -18.30 -3.96
N VAL A 24 -5.43 -17.88 -4.03
CA VAL A 24 -5.02 -16.52 -3.67
C VAL A 24 -5.44 -15.56 -4.78
N VAL A 25 -6.58 -14.90 -4.59
CA VAL A 25 -6.92 -13.69 -5.35
C VAL A 25 -6.08 -12.55 -4.76
N PRO A 26 -5.33 -11.78 -5.58
CA PRO A 26 -4.71 -10.56 -5.13
C PRO A 26 -5.82 -9.67 -4.57
N VAL A 27 -5.83 -9.46 -3.26
CA VAL A 27 -6.70 -8.46 -2.65
C VAL A 27 -6.27 -7.14 -3.26
N GLU A 28 -7.13 -6.54 -4.09
CA GLU A 28 -6.93 -5.15 -4.47
C GLU A 28 -6.76 -4.39 -3.18
N CYS A 29 -5.60 -3.75 -3.02
CA CYS A 29 -5.29 -2.96 -1.86
C CYS A 29 -6.24 -1.75 -1.93
N THR A 30 -7.48 -1.95 -1.48
CA THR A 30 -8.46 -0.90 -1.28
C THR A 30 -7.81 -0.03 -0.22
N LYS A 31 -7.14 1.02 -0.70
CA LYS A 31 -6.44 2.00 0.13
C LYS A 31 -7.42 2.34 1.24
N ALA A 32 -7.05 2.08 2.49
CA ALA A 32 -7.89 2.43 3.62
C ALA A 32 -8.26 3.91 3.45
N VAL A 33 -9.54 4.17 3.17
CA VAL A 33 -10.03 5.52 2.98
C VAL A 33 -10.01 6.14 4.37
N ILE A 34 -8.99 6.96 4.64
CA ILE A 34 -8.94 7.73 5.88
C ILE A 34 -10.17 8.66 5.82
N PRO A 35 -11.16 8.50 6.71
CA PRO A 35 -12.35 9.32 6.67
C PRO A 35 -11.94 10.77 6.96
N TYR A 36 -12.56 11.70 6.23
CA TYR A 36 -12.37 13.11 6.49
C TYR A 36 -12.89 13.46 7.89
N THR A 37 -11.99 13.97 8.73
CA THR A 37 -12.31 14.70 9.95
C THR A 37 -11.36 15.89 10.01
N ASP A 38 -11.81 17.01 10.59
CA ASP A 38 -10.97 18.22 10.68
C ASP A 38 -9.67 17.91 11.43
N ALA A 39 -9.74 17.11 12.51
CA ALA A 39 -8.56 16.69 13.26
C ALA A 39 -7.57 15.84 12.44
N ASN A 40 -8.05 14.89 11.62
CA ASN A 40 -7.17 14.09 10.76
C ASN A 40 -6.53 14.95 9.68
N PHE A 41 -7.30 15.88 9.11
CA PHE A 41 -6.82 16.79 8.09
C PHE A 41 -5.76 17.75 8.65
N GLU A 42 -6.00 18.35 9.82
CA GLU A 42 -5.06 19.22 10.50
C GLU A 42 -3.74 18.50 10.82
N CYS A 43 -3.82 17.30 11.42
CA CYS A 43 -2.63 16.49 11.70
C CYS A 43 -1.84 16.18 10.43
N ALA A 44 -2.51 15.72 9.36
CA ALA A 44 -1.85 15.43 8.09
C ALA A 44 -1.22 16.68 7.45
N ALA A 45 -1.87 17.85 7.56
CA ALA A 45 -1.34 19.10 7.07
C ALA A 45 -0.09 19.53 7.84
N PHE A 46 -0.07 19.40 9.17
CA PHE A 46 1.11 19.68 9.99
C PHE A 46 2.26 18.74 9.68
N GLU A 47 2.01 17.44 9.58
CA GLU A 47 3.03 16.46 9.20
C GLU A 47 3.62 16.78 7.82
N TRP A 48 2.79 17.16 6.86
CA TRP A 48 3.23 17.58 5.54
C TRP A 48 4.13 18.83 5.61
N LEU A 49 3.75 19.86 6.38
CA LEU A 49 4.56 21.07 6.57
C LEU A 49 5.94 20.74 7.16
N ILE A 50 5.99 19.92 8.20
CA ILE A 50 7.23 19.51 8.88
C ILE A 50 8.11 18.70 7.93
N ALA A 51 7.54 17.67 7.28
CA ALA A 51 8.27 16.76 6.41
C ALA A 51 8.89 17.46 5.18
N THR A 52 8.23 18.52 4.70
CA THR A 52 8.68 19.28 3.52
C THR A 52 9.33 20.62 3.86
N ASN A 53 9.48 20.93 5.15
CA ASN A 53 10.00 22.19 5.67
C ASN A 53 9.32 23.42 5.03
N GLN A 54 8.00 23.36 4.91
CA GLN A 54 7.20 24.44 4.31
C GLN A 54 6.86 25.50 5.37
N PRO A 55 6.76 26.78 4.99
CA PRO A 55 6.33 27.82 5.89
C PRO A 55 4.86 27.63 6.30
N ILE A 56 4.49 28.06 7.51
CA ILE A 56 3.11 27.97 8.02
C ILE A 56 2.11 28.69 7.08
N TRP A 57 2.55 29.78 6.44
CA TRP A 57 1.74 30.49 5.45
C TRP A 57 1.33 29.61 4.26
N ALA A 58 2.02 28.50 3.95
CA ALA A 58 1.65 27.62 2.85
C ALA A 58 0.18 27.15 2.89
N LEU A 59 -0.41 27.01 4.09
CA LEU A 59 -1.82 26.67 4.27
C LEU A 59 -2.80 27.81 3.93
N GLN A 60 -2.32 29.05 3.80
CA GLN A 60 -3.10 30.24 3.44
C GLN A 60 -3.00 30.58 1.94
N GLN A 61 -2.14 29.89 1.20
CA GLN A 61 -1.97 30.14 -0.23
C GLN A 61 -3.19 29.66 -1.01
N GLU A 62 -3.74 30.50 -1.90
CA GLU A 62 -4.94 30.16 -2.68
C GLU A 62 -4.76 28.89 -3.52
N HIS A 63 -3.54 28.64 -4.01
CA HIS A 63 -3.21 27.42 -4.76
C HIS A 63 -3.35 26.16 -3.91
N TYR A 64 -3.03 26.22 -2.61
CA TYR A 64 -3.21 25.11 -1.69
C TYR A 64 -4.71 24.82 -1.50
N HIS A 65 -5.53 25.86 -1.27
CA HIS A 65 -6.99 25.70 -1.12
C HIS A 65 -7.62 25.11 -2.37
N THR A 66 -7.24 25.63 -3.53
CA THR A 66 -7.73 25.13 -4.83
C THR A 66 -7.38 23.65 -5.02
N MET A 67 -6.15 23.25 -4.66
CA MET A 67 -5.73 21.84 -4.73
C MET A 67 -6.59 20.93 -3.84
N ILE A 68 -6.88 21.36 -2.61
CA ILE A 68 -7.71 20.60 -1.66
C ILE A 68 -9.17 20.53 -2.15
N GLU A 69 -9.72 21.63 -2.67
CA GLU A 69 -11.08 21.66 -3.20
C GLU A 69 -11.26 20.75 -4.43
N ILE A 70 -10.27 20.69 -5.31
CA ILE A 70 -10.26 19.74 -6.43
C ILE A 70 -10.17 18.30 -5.90
N ALA A 71 -9.29 18.05 -4.92
CA ALA A 71 -9.08 16.73 -4.34
C ALA A 71 -10.32 16.21 -3.59
N SER A 72 -11.04 17.06 -2.85
CA SER A 72 -12.20 16.68 -2.05
C SER A 72 -13.42 16.26 -2.89
N ARG A 73 -13.49 16.76 -4.14
CA ARG A 73 -14.56 16.42 -5.09
C ARG A 73 -14.28 15.15 -5.91
N ALA A 74 -13.10 14.55 -5.76
CA ALA A 74 -12.72 13.37 -6.53
C ALA A 74 -13.46 12.11 -6.03
N THR A 75 -14.25 11.49 -6.91
CA THR A 75 -14.98 10.23 -6.62
C THR A 75 -14.08 9.00 -6.66
N ASP A 76 -13.10 9.00 -7.56
CA ASP A 76 -12.19 7.87 -7.80
C ASP A 76 -10.81 8.06 -7.18
N GLY A 77 -10.73 8.92 -6.15
CA GLY A 77 -9.48 9.33 -5.52
C GLY A 77 -8.62 10.26 -6.39
N VAL A 78 -7.48 10.68 -5.84
CA VAL A 78 -6.61 11.68 -6.47
C VAL A 78 -5.35 11.04 -7.04
N LYS A 79 -5.05 11.31 -8.32
CA LYS A 79 -3.78 10.92 -8.96
C LYS A 79 -2.74 12.01 -8.72
N ILE A 80 -1.80 11.74 -7.81
CA ILE A 80 -0.70 12.67 -7.51
C ILE A 80 0.32 12.63 -8.66
N PRO A 81 0.67 13.79 -9.26
CA PRO A 81 1.64 13.84 -10.34
C PRO A 81 3.03 13.38 -9.88
N SER A 82 3.71 12.60 -10.72
CA SER A 82 5.08 12.15 -10.41
C SER A 82 6.08 13.29 -10.58
N ARG A 83 7.17 13.28 -9.81
CA ARG A 83 8.27 14.26 -9.91
C ARG A 83 8.81 14.45 -11.34
N LYS A 84 8.78 13.41 -12.18
CA LYS A 84 9.24 13.50 -13.58
C LYS A 84 8.34 14.40 -14.42
N LEU A 85 7.04 14.41 -14.12
CA LEU A 85 6.05 15.22 -14.83
C LEU A 85 6.07 16.68 -14.37
N THR A 86 6.47 16.94 -13.12
CA THR A 86 6.52 18.28 -12.52
C THR A 86 7.80 19.07 -12.83
N ARG A 87 8.84 18.42 -13.37
CA ARG A 87 10.06 19.12 -13.83
C ARG A 87 9.84 19.58 -15.27
N GLN A 88 9.49 20.86 -15.45
CA GLN A 88 9.60 21.52 -16.75
C GLN A 88 11.06 21.90 -17.03
#